data_AF-A0A417BZC9-F1
#
_entry.id   AF-A0A417BZC9-F1
#
_cell.length_a   1.000
_cell.length_b   1.000
_cell.length_c   1.000
_cell.angle_alpha   90.00
_cell.angle_beta   90.00
_cell.angle_gamma   90.00
#
_symmetry.space_group_name_H-M   'P 1'
#
loop_
_entity.id
_entity.type
_entity.pdbx_description
1 polymer ?
#
loop_
_entity_poly.entity_id
_entity_poly.type
_entity_poly.pdbx_seq_one_letter_code
_entity_poly.pdbx_strand_id
1 'polypeptide(L)' 'DGTDNGLTVDRAQELGEQFCKEHFPGHQALICTHPDGHNHSGNIHVHIVINSLRIYEVPLLPYMDRPADTREGCK' A
#
# COMPACT_ATOMS: atom_id res chain seq x y z
N ASP A 1 -30.63 2.22 -2.45
CA ASP A 1 -29.68 2.94 -1.57
C ASP A 1 -29.29 2.09 -0.35
N GLY A 2 -28.88 0.85 -0.61
CA GLY A 2 -28.50 -0.14 0.40
C GLY A 2 -28.18 -1.47 -0.27
N THR A 3 -27.08 -1.55 -1.03
CA THR A 3 -26.74 -2.74 -1.82
C THR A 3 -25.24 -3.06 -1.95
N ASP A 4 -24.31 -2.20 -1.50
CA ASP A 4 -22.85 -2.45 -1.61
C ASP A 4 -22.13 -2.48 -0.25
N ASN A 5 -22.84 -2.77 0.86
CA ASN A 5 -22.30 -2.74 2.23
C ASN A 5 -21.61 -1.40 2.62
N GLY A 6 -21.96 -0.30 1.93
CA GLY A 6 -21.30 1.00 2.12
C GLY A 6 -19.89 1.09 1.51
N LEU A 7 -19.50 0.14 0.66
CA LEU A 7 -18.22 0.14 -0.04
C LEU A 7 -18.33 0.97 -1.32
N THR A 8 -17.74 2.16 -1.28
CA THR A 8 -17.41 2.94 -2.46
C THR A 8 -15.99 2.62 -2.92
N VAL A 9 -15.63 3.03 -4.15
CA VAL A 9 -14.23 2.97 -4.62
C VAL A 9 -13.30 3.70 -3.65
N ASP A 10 -13.71 4.89 -3.20
CA ASP A 10 -12.94 5.68 -2.25
C ASP A 10 -12.78 4.94 -0.91
N ARG A 11 -13.85 4.32 -0.42
CA ARG A 11 -13.78 3.55 0.83
C ARG A 11 -12.86 2.34 0.70
N ALA A 12 -12.90 1.64 -0.43
CA ALA A 12 -11.99 0.53 -0.71
C ALA A 12 -10.52 0.99 -0.86
N GLN A 13 -10.29 2.15 -1.46
CA GLN A 13 -8.97 2.78 -1.56
C GLN A 13 -8.43 3.16 -0.18
N GLU A 14 -9.24 3.80 0.66
CA GLU A 14 -8.87 4.11 2.05
C GLU A 14 -8.53 2.85 2.84
N LEU A 15 -9.30 1.78 2.66
CA LEU A 15 -9.00 0.50 3.29
C LEU A 15 -7.64 -0.03 2.84
N GLY A 16 -7.31 0.05 1.54
CA GLY A 16 -5.98 -0.32 1.03
C GLY A 16 -4.85 0.57 1.54
N GLU A 17 -5.09 1.87 1.64
CA GLU A 17 -4.13 2.84 2.17
C GLU A 17 -3.85 2.66 3.66
N GLN A 18 -4.90 2.49 4.47
CA GLN A 18 -4.73 2.18 5.88
C GLN A 18 -4.02 0.86 6.04
N PHE A 19 -4.41 -0.15 5.26
CA PHE A 19 -3.74 -1.43 5.21
C PHE A 19 -2.22 -1.24 4.92
N CYS A 20 -1.79 -0.38 3.99
CA CYS A 20 -0.36 -0.15 3.75
C CYS A 20 0.34 0.70 4.81
N LYS A 21 -0.33 1.71 5.36
CA LYS A 21 0.26 2.57 6.41
C LYS A 21 0.46 1.80 7.70
N GLU A 22 -0.50 0.96 8.06
CA GLU A 22 -0.45 0.11 9.23
C GLU A 22 0.53 -1.05 9.03
N HIS A 23 0.47 -1.72 7.87
CA HIS A 23 1.17 -2.99 7.70
C HIS A 23 2.53 -2.89 6.98
N PHE A 24 2.83 -1.77 6.31
CA PHE A 24 4.12 -1.57 5.63
C PHE A 24 4.74 -0.18 5.94
N PRO A 25 4.88 0.16 7.24
CA PRO A 25 5.39 1.45 7.65
C PRO A 25 6.85 1.60 7.22
N GLY A 26 7.14 2.68 6.50
CA GLY A 26 8.47 2.95 5.98
C GLY A 26 8.73 2.34 4.60
N HIS A 27 7.96 1.33 4.20
CA HIS A 27 8.01 0.81 2.83
C HIS A 27 7.21 1.70 1.89
N GLN A 28 7.56 1.62 0.61
CA GLN A 28 6.75 2.19 -0.44
C GLN A 28 5.71 1.19 -0.89
N ALA A 29 4.49 1.67 -1.00
CA ALA A 29 3.37 0.94 -1.57
C ALA A 29 2.67 1.82 -2.62
N LEU A 30 2.36 1.23 -3.76
CA LEU A 30 1.38 1.73 -4.72
C LEU A 30 0.08 0.96 -4.47
N ILE A 31 -1.03 1.69 -4.40
CA ILE A 31 -2.33 1.14 -4.03
C ILE A 31 -3.33 1.66 -5.05
N CYS A 32 -3.89 0.75 -5.85
CA CYS A 32 -4.78 1.09 -6.95
C CYS A 32 -6.11 0.38 -6.78
N THR A 33 -7.18 1.12 -6.59
CA THR A 33 -8.53 0.56 -6.52
C THR A 33 -9.24 0.66 -7.87
N HIS A 34 -9.82 -0.45 -8.28
CA HIS A 34 -10.62 -0.57 -9.49
C HIS A 34 -12.09 -0.76 -9.09
N PRO A 35 -13.03 -0.01 -9.71
CA PRO A 35 -14.46 -0.23 -9.52
C PRO A 35 -14.88 -1.57 -10.15
N ASP A 36 -16.19 -1.85 -10.15
CA ASP A 36 -16.84 -3.05 -10.70
C ASP A 36 -16.66 -3.34 -12.22
N GLY A 37 -15.63 -2.73 -12.83
CA GLY A 37 -15.15 -3.06 -14.17
C GLY A 37 -16.19 -2.92 -15.28
N HIS A 38 -15.81 -3.37 -16.48
CA HIS A 38 -16.70 -3.36 -17.65
C HIS A 38 -17.84 -4.40 -17.57
N ASN A 39 -17.65 -5.44 -16.76
CA ASN A 39 -18.54 -6.60 -16.71
C ASN A 39 -19.62 -6.50 -15.64
N HIS A 40 -19.65 -5.42 -14.84
CA HIS A 40 -20.67 -5.18 -13.80
C HIS A 40 -20.89 -6.39 -12.88
N SER A 41 -19.79 -6.96 -12.40
CA SER A 41 -19.74 -8.21 -11.62
C SER A 41 -20.09 -8.07 -10.14
N GLY A 42 -20.36 -6.87 -9.64
CA GLY A 42 -20.47 -6.49 -8.23
C GLY A 42 -19.15 -6.41 -7.45
N ASN A 43 -17.97 -6.33 -8.09
CA ASN A 43 -16.67 -6.47 -7.43
C ASN A 43 -15.72 -5.26 -7.56
N ILE A 44 -15.50 -4.56 -6.43
CA ILE A 44 -14.43 -3.57 -6.28
C ILE A 44 -13.18 -4.28 -5.78
N HIS A 45 -12.02 -4.01 -6.39
CA HIS A 45 -10.76 -4.63 -5.98
C HIS A 45 -9.60 -3.65 -5.89
N VAL A 46 -8.66 -3.92 -4.98
CA VAL A 46 -7.48 -3.07 -4.70
C VAL A 46 -6.21 -3.83 -5.03
N HIS A 47 -5.34 -3.26 -5.87
CA HIS A 47 -3.99 -3.75 -6.15
C HIS A 47 -2.99 -3.03 -5.26
N ILE A 48 -2.13 -3.78 -4.56
CA ILE A 48 -1.07 -3.23 -3.71
C ILE A 48 0.27 -3.73 -4.22
N VAL A 49 1.17 -2.82 -4.58
CA VAL A 49 2.52 -3.09 -5.08
C VAL A 49 3.53 -2.43 -4.16
N ILE A 50 4.34 -3.24 -3.48
CA ILE A 50 5.34 -2.78 -2.51
C ILE A 50 6.72 -3.16 -3.01
N ASN A 51 7.69 -2.25 -2.96
CA ASN A 51 9.00 -2.52 -3.55
C ASN A 51 10.22 -2.00 -2.79
N SER A 52 11.31 -2.66 -3.15
CA SER A 52 12.75 -2.40 -2.97
C SER A 52 13.28 -2.22 -1.55
N LEU A 53 14.34 -2.98 -1.25
CA LEU A 53 14.89 -3.14 0.08
C LEU A 53 16.41 -3.01 0.08
N ARG A 54 16.98 -2.55 1.20
CA ARG A 54 18.41 -2.71 1.48
C ARG A 54 18.74 -4.20 1.65
N ILE A 55 19.90 -4.65 1.15
CA ILE A 55 20.31 -6.06 1.22
C ILE A 55 21.27 -6.40 2.38
N TYR A 56 21.70 -5.38 3.13
CA TYR A 56 22.38 -5.51 4.42
C TYR A 56 22.27 -4.20 5.18
N GLU A 57 22.37 -4.28 6.51
CA GLU A 57 22.41 -3.09 7.34
C GLU A 57 23.69 -2.32 7.02
N VAL A 58 23.50 -1.03 6.91
CA VAL A 58 24.54 -0.09 6.57
C VAL A 58 24.52 0.93 7.69
N PRO A 59 25.69 1.48 8.09
CA PRO A 59 25.68 2.64 8.96
C PRO A 59 24.66 3.65 8.44
N LEU A 60 24.11 4.48 9.34
CA LEU A 60 23.40 5.67 8.91
C LEU A 60 24.41 6.52 8.16
N LEU A 61 24.53 6.25 6.87
CA LEU A 61 25.41 6.98 6.00
C LEU A 61 24.77 8.35 5.84
N PRO A 62 25.57 9.38 5.54
CA PRO A 62 25.04 10.72 5.36
C PRO A 62 23.90 10.86 4.33
N TYR A 63 23.52 9.79 3.63
CA TYR A 63 22.47 9.72 2.60
C TYR A 63 21.24 8.85 2.95
N MET A 64 21.04 8.46 4.21
CA MET A 64 19.87 7.66 4.67
C MET A 64 18.99 8.50 5.62
N ASP A 65 17.67 8.43 5.48
CA ASP A 65 16.74 9.41 6.05
C ASP A 65 15.86 8.87 7.19
N ARG A 66 15.48 7.60 7.10
CA ARG A 66 14.69 6.92 8.14
C ARG A 66 15.57 5.89 8.82
N PRO A 67 15.23 5.50 10.06
CA PRO A 67 15.79 4.27 10.60
C PRO A 67 15.62 3.12 9.61
N ALA A 68 14.51 3.08 8.84
CA ALA A 68 14.24 2.13 7.76
C ALA A 68 15.39 2.06 6.74
N ASP A 69 15.90 3.19 6.26
CA ASP A 69 16.79 3.21 5.10
C ASP A 69 18.21 2.68 5.38
N THR A 70 18.58 2.61 6.66
CA THR A 70 19.83 1.97 7.11
C THR A 70 19.66 0.49 7.31
N ARG A 71 18.43 0.10 7.61
CA ARG A 71 18.06 -1.24 7.94
C ARG A 71 17.95 -1.99 6.64
N GLU A 72 18.72 -3.05 6.55
CA GLU A 72 18.38 -4.17 5.69
C GLU A 72 16.88 -4.42 5.65
N GLY A 73 16.35 -4.77 4.47
CA GLY A 73 14.97 -5.21 4.36
C GLY A 73 13.94 -4.09 4.44
N CYS A 74 14.34 -2.87 4.75
CA CYS A 74 13.51 -1.70 4.59
C CYS A 74 13.83 -1.03 3.27
N LYS A 75 12.86 -0.25 2.84
CA LYS A 75 13.05 0.70 1.77
C LYS A 75 14.05 1.77 2.21
#